data_AF-A0A9Q0ANC2-F1
#
_entry.id   AF-A0A9Q0ANC2-F1
#
_cell.length_a   1.000
_cell.length_b   1.000
_cell.length_c   1.000
_cell.angle_alpha   90.00
_cell.angle_beta   90.00
_cell.angle_gamma   90.00
#
_symmetry.space_group_name_H-M   'P 1'
#
loop_
_entity.id
_entity.type
_entity.pdbx_description
1 polymer ?
#
loop_
_entity_poly.entity_id
_entity_poly.type
_entity_poly.pdbx_seq_one_letter_code
_entity_poly.pdbx_strand_id
1 'polypeptide(L)'
;MASTSSAQSAMSLGPVLVTGGCGFIGFHIVSGILKREPECQIHVIDTNTSRNRVVGVNYHTADISSATDVDAVFTAAQPKTIFHVACPDSTVQQPEVFQRVNVGGARNLLASAKRTKGVQAFVNTSTSSVIHDNLTDLFDADETFPVLKYPQQKRVYTLTKAEAEGDILAANRADGDSSMLTVSMRPATAFGERDTVCMGKIVANARAGKGKYQMGPGGNLYDFVYVSNLVDAHILAAEALLRAFGQPPQPQDARVDGESFNVTNNEPVCFWEFQRAIGASVGLPVKKEEIKAIPIWLALLMATISEWTTWVWTWGKQQPIVTREAVKLTTITRTLKGEKARRILGYEPKVSMSEGLERAGKWFVEEAARADDTRKTV
;
A
#
# COMPACT_ATOMS: atom_id res chain seq x y z
N MET A 1 10.32 -46.04 14.38
CA MET A 1 9.86 -44.72 14.83
C MET A 1 9.79 -43.83 13.61
N ALA A 2 8.61 -43.71 13.01
CA ALA A 2 8.38 -42.88 11.84
C ALA A 2 8.11 -41.45 12.31
N SER A 3 9.02 -40.53 11.99
CA SER A 3 8.83 -39.09 12.20
C SER A 3 7.89 -38.56 11.11
N THR A 4 6.60 -38.47 11.41
CA THR A 4 5.64 -37.72 10.59
C THR A 4 5.90 -36.23 10.77
N SER A 5 6.73 -35.65 9.90
CA SER A 5 6.66 -34.23 9.58
C SER A 5 5.36 -34.03 8.80
N SER A 6 4.31 -33.57 9.47
CA SER A 6 3.12 -33.09 8.79
C SER A 6 3.47 -31.77 8.11
N ALA A 7 3.85 -31.83 6.84
CA ALA A 7 3.74 -30.67 5.96
C ALA A 7 2.27 -30.21 6.04
N GLN A 8 2.01 -29.08 6.70
CA GLN A 8 0.70 -28.44 6.64
C GLN A 8 0.40 -28.23 5.17
N SER A 9 -0.59 -28.95 4.63
CA SER A 9 -1.09 -28.73 3.27
C SER A 9 -1.43 -27.25 3.15
N ALA A 10 -0.69 -26.52 2.31
CA ALA A 10 -0.98 -25.12 2.03
C ALA A 10 -2.45 -25.01 1.58
N MET A 11 -3.23 -24.18 2.29
CA MET A 11 -4.64 -23.96 2.00
C MET A 11 -4.76 -23.18 0.71
N SER A 12 -5.45 -23.72 -0.30
CA SER A 12 -5.57 -23.01 -1.57
C SER A 12 -6.31 -21.68 -1.42
N LEU A 13 -5.71 -20.62 -1.96
CA LEU A 13 -6.27 -19.26 -2.00
C LEU A 13 -7.42 -19.12 -3.01
N GLY A 14 -7.45 -19.98 -4.03
CA GLY A 14 -8.30 -19.83 -5.22
C GLY A 14 -9.77 -20.25 -5.06
N PRO A 15 -10.68 -19.69 -5.90
CA PRO A 15 -10.44 -18.62 -6.87
C PRO A 15 -10.18 -17.26 -6.20
N VAL A 16 -9.21 -16.50 -6.72
CA VAL A 16 -8.79 -15.20 -6.17
C VAL A 16 -9.30 -14.06 -7.06
N LEU A 17 -9.84 -13.01 -6.43
CA LEU A 17 -10.07 -11.71 -7.07
C LEU A 17 -9.11 -10.66 -6.50
N VAL A 18 -8.31 -10.02 -7.36
CA VAL A 18 -7.44 -8.90 -7.01
C VAL A 18 -7.96 -7.62 -7.65
N THR A 19 -8.38 -6.65 -6.84
CA THR A 19 -8.77 -5.33 -7.34
C THR A 19 -7.56 -4.41 -7.40
N GLY A 20 -7.39 -3.64 -8.48
CA GLY A 20 -6.19 -2.82 -8.67
C GLY A 20 -4.95 -3.67 -9.00
N GLY A 21 -5.17 -4.87 -9.57
CA GLY A 21 -4.12 -5.84 -9.85
C GLY A 21 -3.11 -5.41 -10.92
N CYS A 22 -3.40 -4.35 -11.68
CA CYS A 22 -2.45 -3.77 -12.64
C CYS A 22 -1.65 -2.59 -12.03
N GLY A 23 -1.90 -2.25 -10.77
CA GLY A 23 -1.11 -1.29 -9.99
C GLY A 23 0.17 -1.88 -9.41
N PHE A 24 0.94 -1.06 -8.69
CA PHE A 24 2.21 -1.45 -8.06
C PHE A 24 2.04 -2.65 -7.11
N ILE A 25 1.32 -2.49 -6.01
CA ILE A 25 1.14 -3.56 -5.01
C ILE A 25 0.36 -4.74 -5.61
N GLY A 26 -0.70 -4.45 -6.39
CA GLY A 26 -1.55 -5.48 -7.00
C GLY A 26 -0.79 -6.44 -7.92
N PHE A 27 0.11 -5.93 -8.76
CA PHE A 27 0.96 -6.75 -9.64
C PHE A 27 1.83 -7.73 -8.84
N HIS A 28 2.43 -7.24 -7.76
CA HIS A 28 3.28 -8.05 -6.90
C HIS A 28 2.48 -9.07 -6.08
N ILE A 29 1.23 -8.76 -5.70
CA ILE A 29 0.31 -9.74 -5.10
C ILE A 29 0.00 -10.87 -6.09
N VAL A 30 -0.41 -10.53 -7.32
CA VAL A 30 -0.72 -11.52 -8.37
C VAL A 30 0.51 -12.42 -8.64
N SER A 31 1.68 -11.81 -8.83
CA SER A 31 2.93 -12.53 -9.06
C SER A 31 3.34 -13.39 -7.87
N GLY A 32 3.16 -12.87 -6.65
CA GLY A 32 3.47 -13.56 -5.41
C GLY A 32 2.57 -14.77 -5.15
N ILE A 33 1.29 -14.69 -5.51
CA ILE A 33 0.35 -15.82 -5.44
C ILE A 33 0.76 -16.90 -6.43
N LEU A 34 0.97 -16.58 -7.71
CA LEU A 34 1.36 -17.57 -8.72
C LEU A 34 2.73 -18.22 -8.43
N LYS A 35 3.62 -17.53 -7.73
CA LYS A 35 4.89 -18.11 -7.27
C LYS A 35 4.68 -19.20 -6.22
N ARG A 36 3.63 -19.11 -5.39
CA ARG A 36 3.31 -20.09 -4.34
C ARG A 36 2.34 -21.17 -4.80
N GLU A 37 1.33 -20.76 -5.56
CA GLU A 37 0.27 -21.59 -6.12
C GLU A 37 0.20 -21.34 -7.64
N PRO A 38 1.05 -22.00 -8.45
CA PRO A 38 1.10 -21.78 -9.90
C PRO A 38 -0.23 -22.01 -10.63
N GLU A 39 -1.05 -22.93 -10.09
CA GLU A 39 -2.36 -23.29 -10.65
C GLU A 39 -3.52 -22.46 -10.04
N CYS A 40 -3.22 -21.44 -9.25
CA CYS A 40 -4.26 -20.61 -8.65
C CYS A 40 -5.02 -19.83 -9.74
N GLN A 41 -6.34 -20.02 -9.79
CA GLN A 41 -7.21 -19.21 -10.64
C GLN A 41 -7.28 -17.78 -10.09
N ILE A 42 -6.69 -16.83 -10.81
CA ILE A 42 -6.69 -15.41 -10.44
C ILE A 42 -7.48 -14.59 -11.47
N HIS A 43 -8.37 -13.76 -10.95
CA HIS A 43 -9.05 -12.71 -11.68
C HIS A 43 -8.58 -11.35 -11.19
N VAL A 44 -8.25 -10.44 -12.11
CA VAL A 44 -7.88 -9.07 -11.84
C VAL A 44 -8.98 -8.15 -12.35
N ILE A 45 -9.44 -7.23 -11.50
CA ILE A 45 -10.28 -6.09 -11.91
C ILE A 45 -9.46 -4.80 -11.80
N ASP A 46 -9.40 -4.07 -12.90
CA ASP A 46 -8.70 -2.79 -12.99
C ASP A 46 -9.32 -1.94 -14.11
N THR A 47 -9.27 -0.61 -13.98
CA THR A 47 -9.73 0.29 -15.05
C THR A 47 -8.76 0.33 -16.22
N ASN A 48 -7.50 -0.08 -16.02
CA ASN A 48 -6.51 -0.22 -17.08
C ASN A 48 -5.76 -1.55 -16.99
N THR A 49 -6.16 -2.51 -17.83
CA THR A 49 -5.57 -3.85 -17.92
C THR A 49 -4.49 -3.99 -18.99
N SER A 50 -3.98 -2.88 -19.54
CA SER A 50 -2.94 -2.90 -20.58
C SER A 50 -1.52 -2.99 -20.02
N ARG A 51 -1.34 -2.75 -18.72
CA ARG A 51 -0.05 -2.69 -18.04
C ARG A 51 0.07 -3.77 -16.97
N ASN A 52 1.31 -4.09 -16.58
CA ASN A 52 1.61 -4.98 -15.45
C ASN A 52 0.79 -6.29 -15.48
N ARG A 53 0.77 -6.96 -16.63
CA ARG A 53 0.06 -8.23 -16.79
C ARG A 53 0.97 -9.41 -16.48
N VAL A 54 0.38 -10.48 -15.94
CA VAL A 54 1.02 -11.77 -15.72
C VAL A 54 0.28 -12.81 -16.58
N VAL A 55 1.05 -13.71 -17.21
CA VAL A 55 0.50 -14.79 -18.04
C VAL A 55 -0.30 -15.75 -17.17
N GLY A 56 -1.41 -16.29 -17.69
CA GLY A 56 -2.27 -17.23 -16.95
C GLY A 56 -3.30 -16.58 -16.02
N VAL A 57 -3.41 -15.24 -16.04
CA VAL A 57 -4.37 -14.48 -15.22
C VAL A 57 -5.50 -13.92 -16.07
N ASN A 58 -6.72 -13.97 -15.54
CA ASN A 58 -7.91 -13.40 -16.18
C ASN A 58 -8.03 -11.92 -15.83
N TYR A 59 -8.01 -11.03 -16.83
CA TYR A 59 -8.12 -9.58 -16.63
C TYR A 59 -9.48 -9.06 -17.08
N HIS A 60 -10.11 -8.29 -16.21
CA HIS A 60 -11.38 -7.62 -16.44
C HIS A 60 -11.18 -6.11 -16.40
N THR A 61 -11.39 -5.44 -17.54
CA THR A 61 -11.39 -3.97 -17.60
C THR A 61 -12.72 -3.46 -17.06
N ALA A 62 -12.72 -2.97 -15.81
CA ALA A 62 -13.93 -2.62 -15.08
C ALA A 62 -13.64 -1.61 -13.96
N ASP A 63 -14.63 -0.78 -13.61
CA ASP A 63 -14.53 0.21 -12.52
C ASP A 63 -15.23 -0.34 -11.26
N ILE A 64 -14.48 -0.48 -10.17
CA ILE A 64 -15.05 -0.98 -8.90
C ILE A 64 -16.15 -0.07 -8.33
N SER A 65 -16.20 1.20 -8.73
CA SER A 65 -17.28 2.12 -8.36
C SER A 65 -18.60 1.86 -9.10
N SER A 66 -18.59 1.04 -10.16
CA SER A 66 -19.77 0.53 -10.83
C SER A 66 -20.21 -0.80 -10.20
N ALA A 67 -21.38 -0.83 -9.57
CA ALA A 67 -21.93 -2.06 -8.99
C ALA A 67 -22.15 -3.15 -10.06
N THR A 68 -22.59 -2.75 -11.26
CA THR A 68 -22.81 -3.67 -12.39
C THR A 68 -21.51 -4.31 -12.88
N ASP A 69 -20.42 -3.53 -12.95
CA ASP A 69 -19.11 -4.05 -13.34
C ASP A 69 -18.60 -5.07 -12.31
N VAL A 70 -18.72 -4.74 -11.03
CA VAL A 70 -18.33 -5.63 -9.93
C VAL A 70 -19.15 -6.92 -9.98
N ASP A 71 -20.47 -6.85 -10.15
CA ASP A 71 -21.33 -8.03 -10.23
C ASP A 71 -21.00 -8.93 -11.42
N ALA A 72 -20.68 -8.35 -12.59
CA ALA A 72 -20.24 -9.11 -13.75
C ALA A 72 -18.92 -9.86 -13.49
N VAL A 73 -17.95 -9.21 -12.85
CA VAL A 73 -16.68 -9.84 -12.47
C VAL A 73 -16.88 -10.92 -11.41
N PHE A 74 -17.73 -10.69 -10.41
CA PHE A 74 -18.07 -11.71 -9.40
C PHE A 74 -18.72 -12.94 -10.04
N THR A 75 -19.62 -12.73 -11.00
CA THR A 75 -20.26 -13.82 -11.75
C THR A 75 -19.20 -14.68 -12.47
N ALA A 76 -18.22 -14.04 -13.12
CA ALA A 76 -17.16 -14.74 -13.84
C ALA A 76 -16.10 -15.39 -12.92
N ALA A 77 -15.75 -14.73 -11.81
CA ALA A 77 -14.63 -15.12 -10.96
C ALA A 77 -15.01 -16.08 -9.82
N GLN A 78 -16.27 -16.04 -9.35
CA GLN A 78 -16.75 -16.76 -8.17
C GLN A 78 -15.72 -16.76 -7.02
N PRO A 79 -15.28 -15.57 -6.54
CA PRO A 79 -14.09 -15.48 -5.71
C PRO A 79 -14.31 -16.10 -4.34
N LYS A 80 -13.36 -16.96 -3.94
CA LYS A 80 -13.19 -17.45 -2.57
C LYS A 80 -12.41 -16.43 -1.72
N THR A 81 -11.40 -15.80 -2.32
CA THR A 81 -10.51 -14.84 -1.65
C THR A 81 -10.46 -13.52 -2.43
N ILE A 82 -10.53 -12.40 -1.72
CA ILE A 82 -10.42 -11.05 -2.30
C ILE A 82 -9.20 -10.34 -1.73
N PHE A 83 -8.35 -9.80 -2.60
CA PHE A 83 -7.33 -8.81 -2.26
C PHE A 83 -7.77 -7.45 -2.80
N HIS A 84 -8.25 -6.58 -1.91
CA HIS A 84 -8.70 -5.24 -2.26
C HIS A 84 -7.57 -4.22 -2.16
N VAL A 85 -6.90 -3.98 -3.29
CA VAL A 85 -5.72 -3.08 -3.42
C VAL A 85 -6.01 -1.85 -4.26
N ALA A 86 -7.23 -1.73 -4.81
CA ALA A 86 -7.60 -0.64 -5.69
C ALA A 86 -7.62 0.70 -4.94
N CYS A 87 -7.16 1.74 -5.63
CA CYS A 87 -7.11 3.11 -5.16
C CYS A 87 -6.97 4.03 -6.38
N PRO A 88 -7.55 5.25 -6.37
CA PRO A 88 -7.22 6.26 -7.36
C PRO A 88 -5.71 6.52 -7.46
N ASP A 89 -5.26 6.93 -8.64
CA ASP A 89 -3.88 7.32 -8.87
C ASP A 89 -3.48 8.52 -7.98
N SER A 90 -2.22 8.56 -7.56
CA SER A 90 -1.69 9.65 -6.73
C SER A 90 -1.74 11.04 -7.39
N THR A 91 -1.96 11.11 -8.70
CA THR A 91 -2.14 12.36 -9.47
C THR A 91 -3.56 12.91 -9.42
N VAL A 92 -4.54 12.11 -9.02
CA VAL A 92 -5.94 12.53 -8.87
C VAL A 92 -6.06 13.55 -7.75
N GLN A 93 -6.66 14.70 -8.04
CA GLN A 93 -6.86 15.78 -7.08
C GLN A 93 -8.31 15.91 -6.61
N GLN A 94 -9.25 15.32 -7.37
CA GLN A 94 -10.69 15.39 -7.15
C GLN A 94 -11.11 14.57 -5.91
N PRO A 95 -11.60 15.20 -4.82
CA PRO A 95 -12.04 14.48 -3.62
C PRO A 95 -13.15 13.45 -3.89
N GLU A 96 -14.07 13.76 -4.80
CA GLU A 96 -15.18 12.93 -5.20
C GLU A 96 -14.74 11.61 -5.82
N VAL A 97 -13.58 11.57 -6.50
CA VAL A 97 -13.03 10.34 -7.07
C VAL A 97 -12.54 9.41 -5.94
N PHE A 98 -11.92 9.96 -4.90
CA PHE A 98 -11.52 9.17 -3.73
C PHE A 98 -12.73 8.59 -3.00
N GLN A 99 -13.78 9.37 -2.78
CA GLN A 99 -15.01 8.86 -2.15
C GLN A 99 -15.64 7.76 -3.00
N ARG A 100 -15.82 8.02 -4.30
CA ARG A 100 -16.45 7.09 -5.25
C ARG A 100 -15.70 5.76 -5.35
N VAL A 101 -14.37 5.80 -5.45
CA VAL A 101 -13.55 4.60 -5.67
C VAL A 101 -13.23 3.89 -4.36
N ASN A 102 -12.69 4.58 -3.36
CA ASN A 102 -12.26 3.93 -2.11
C ASN A 102 -13.47 3.45 -1.29
N VAL A 103 -14.46 4.32 -1.08
CA VAL A 103 -15.63 3.99 -0.24
C VAL A 103 -16.70 3.30 -1.08
N GLY A 104 -17.12 3.91 -2.18
CA GLY A 104 -18.14 3.33 -3.07
C GLY A 104 -17.70 1.98 -3.63
N GLY A 105 -16.45 1.86 -4.08
CA GLY A 105 -15.90 0.60 -4.56
C GLY A 105 -15.82 -0.49 -3.49
N ALA A 106 -15.37 -0.17 -2.27
CA ALA A 106 -15.40 -1.11 -1.16
C ALA A 106 -16.83 -1.60 -0.86
N ARG A 107 -17.81 -0.69 -0.81
CA ARG A 107 -19.23 -1.04 -0.58
C ARG A 107 -19.79 -1.93 -1.69
N ASN A 108 -19.46 -1.69 -2.96
CA ASN A 108 -19.88 -2.54 -4.08
C ASN A 108 -19.29 -3.95 -3.98
N LEU A 109 -18.00 -4.08 -3.62
CA LEU A 109 -17.36 -5.37 -3.40
C LEU A 109 -18.02 -6.13 -2.25
N LEU A 110 -18.27 -5.46 -1.11
CA LEU A 110 -18.95 -6.05 0.04
C LEU A 110 -20.37 -6.51 -0.31
N ALA A 111 -21.14 -5.69 -1.04
CA ALA A 111 -22.50 -6.05 -1.48
C ALA A 111 -22.49 -7.30 -2.38
N SER A 112 -21.55 -7.37 -3.32
CA SER A 112 -21.41 -8.51 -4.24
C SER A 112 -20.93 -9.78 -3.52
N ALA A 113 -19.99 -9.63 -2.58
CA ALA A 113 -19.54 -10.72 -1.72
C ALA A 113 -20.69 -11.31 -0.87
N LYS A 114 -21.51 -10.46 -0.27
CA LYS A 114 -22.70 -10.90 0.49
C LYS A 114 -23.73 -11.61 -0.37
N ARG A 115 -23.97 -11.15 -1.60
CA ARG A 115 -24.92 -11.80 -2.53
C ARG A 115 -24.45 -13.17 -2.98
N THR A 116 -23.18 -13.30 -3.33
CA THR A 116 -22.62 -14.57 -3.85
C THR A 116 -22.37 -15.61 -2.78
N LYS A 117 -22.13 -15.20 -1.52
CA LYS A 117 -21.86 -16.08 -0.36
C LYS A 117 -20.68 -17.05 -0.54
N GLY A 118 -19.86 -16.86 -1.58
CA GLY A 118 -18.68 -17.67 -1.87
C GLY A 118 -17.40 -17.13 -1.22
N VAL A 119 -17.38 -15.85 -0.85
CA VAL A 119 -16.19 -15.18 -0.31
C VAL A 119 -15.95 -15.60 1.14
N GLN A 120 -14.79 -16.19 1.40
CA GLN A 120 -14.36 -16.66 2.71
C GLN A 120 -13.38 -15.68 3.36
N ALA A 121 -12.46 -15.11 2.57
CA ALA A 121 -11.41 -14.21 3.03
C ALA A 121 -11.40 -12.90 2.22
N PHE A 122 -11.52 -11.77 2.91
CA PHE A 122 -11.42 -10.43 2.34
C PHE A 122 -10.24 -9.68 2.96
N VAL A 123 -9.15 -9.53 2.20
CA VAL A 123 -7.96 -8.79 2.63
C VAL A 123 -7.99 -7.39 2.00
N ASN A 124 -8.12 -6.37 2.83
CA ASN A 124 -8.12 -4.97 2.43
C ASN A 124 -6.75 -4.32 2.59
N THR A 125 -6.27 -3.61 1.57
CA THR A 125 -5.09 -2.74 1.69
C THR A 125 -5.54 -1.32 2.09
N SER A 126 -5.50 -1.07 3.39
CA SER A 126 -5.63 0.25 4.01
C SER A 126 -4.27 0.97 4.01
N THR A 127 -4.03 1.86 4.96
CA THR A 127 -2.77 2.58 5.11
C THR A 127 -2.53 2.91 6.58
N SER A 128 -1.28 2.83 7.03
CA SER A 128 -0.92 3.32 8.36
C SER A 128 -1.16 4.83 8.53
N SER A 129 -1.43 5.58 7.47
CA SER A 129 -1.80 7.00 7.57
C SER A 129 -3.16 7.22 8.24
N VAL A 130 -4.03 6.21 8.32
CA VAL A 130 -5.37 6.36 8.95
C VAL A 130 -5.30 6.69 10.45
N ILE A 131 -4.17 6.39 11.10
CA ILE A 131 -3.94 6.68 12.53
C ILE A 131 -3.03 7.90 12.75
N HIS A 132 -2.74 8.69 11.72
CA HIS A 132 -1.73 9.75 11.78
C HIS A 132 -2.19 11.06 11.16
N ASP A 133 -1.97 12.20 11.81
CA ASP A 133 -2.48 13.51 11.36
C ASP A 133 -1.64 14.18 10.25
N ASN A 134 -0.48 13.61 9.91
CA ASN A 134 0.51 14.13 8.96
C ASN A 134 1.20 15.44 9.38
N LEU A 135 1.08 15.83 10.64
CA LEU A 135 1.58 17.10 11.17
C LEU A 135 2.49 16.92 12.38
N THR A 136 2.26 15.89 13.19
CA THR A 136 2.98 15.61 14.43
C THR A 136 3.87 14.39 14.29
N ASP A 137 4.79 14.20 15.24
CA ASP A 137 5.58 12.98 15.31
C ASP A 137 4.71 11.81 15.81
N LEU A 138 4.97 10.63 15.27
CA LEU A 138 4.33 9.37 15.66
C LEU A 138 5.42 8.37 16.02
N PHE A 139 5.43 7.92 17.28
CA PHE A 139 6.44 7.02 17.80
C PHE A 139 5.81 5.66 18.10
N ASP A 140 6.37 4.61 17.48
CA ASP A 140 6.05 3.21 17.71
C ASP A 140 4.55 2.93 17.83
N ALA A 141 3.75 3.50 16.92
CA ALA A 141 2.30 3.37 16.98
C ALA A 141 1.84 1.95 16.61
N ASP A 142 0.99 1.37 17.46
CA ASP A 142 0.35 0.08 17.24
C ASP A 142 -1.11 0.27 16.77
N GLU A 143 -1.84 -0.84 16.65
CA GLU A 143 -3.22 -0.83 16.19
C GLU A 143 -4.23 -0.36 17.23
N THR A 144 -3.80 -0.01 18.46
CA THR A 144 -4.66 0.61 19.48
C THR A 144 -4.88 2.11 19.23
N PHE A 145 -4.02 2.72 18.41
CA PHE A 145 -4.18 4.12 18.03
C PHE A 145 -5.50 4.35 17.28
N PRO A 146 -6.21 5.45 17.58
CA PRO A 146 -7.51 5.71 16.99
C PRO A 146 -7.38 6.05 15.51
N VAL A 147 -8.32 5.55 14.71
CA VAL A 147 -8.51 6.01 13.34
C VAL A 147 -8.97 7.46 13.36
N LEU A 148 -8.18 8.34 12.73
CA LEU A 148 -8.44 9.77 12.73
C LEU A 148 -9.52 10.13 11.72
N LYS A 149 -10.43 11.01 12.15
CA LYS A 149 -11.50 11.57 11.32
C LYS A 149 -11.27 13.06 11.11
N TYR A 150 -12.11 13.69 10.30
CA TYR A 150 -12.15 15.16 10.23
C TYR A 150 -12.64 15.73 11.58
N PRO A 151 -12.07 16.83 12.10
CA PRO A 151 -11.05 17.71 11.49
C PRO A 151 -9.58 17.34 11.80
N GLN A 152 -9.31 16.29 12.58
CA GLN A 152 -7.95 15.89 12.97
C GLN A 152 -7.12 15.43 11.77
N GLN A 153 -7.74 14.67 10.86
CA GLN A 153 -7.17 14.32 9.56
C GLN A 153 -7.81 15.17 8.46
N LYS A 154 -6.99 15.73 7.56
CA LYS A 154 -7.43 16.62 6.47
C LYS A 154 -7.24 16.03 5.08
N ARG A 155 -6.40 14.99 4.93
CA ARG A 155 -6.18 14.32 3.63
C ARG A 155 -7.38 13.48 3.25
N VAL A 156 -8.00 13.82 2.12
CA VAL A 156 -9.14 13.07 1.55
C VAL A 156 -8.79 11.60 1.33
N TYR A 157 -7.60 11.31 0.79
CA TYR A 157 -7.11 9.93 0.63
C TYR A 157 -7.19 9.15 1.95
N THR A 158 -6.67 9.71 3.04
CA THR A 158 -6.64 9.05 4.34
C THR A 158 -8.04 8.89 4.93
N LEU A 159 -8.88 9.92 4.83
CA LEU A 159 -10.27 9.88 5.34
C LEU A 159 -11.09 8.81 4.61
N THR A 160 -10.99 8.74 3.28
CA THR A 160 -11.74 7.75 2.48
C THR A 160 -11.22 6.33 2.68
N LYS A 161 -9.91 6.13 2.89
CA LYS A 161 -9.35 4.83 3.28
C LYS A 161 -9.81 4.41 4.68
N ALA A 162 -9.89 5.36 5.63
CA ALA A 162 -10.42 5.10 6.97
C ALA A 162 -11.90 4.71 6.96
N GLU A 163 -12.72 5.38 6.15
CA GLU A 163 -14.15 5.04 6.00
C GLU A 163 -14.32 3.64 5.37
N ALA A 164 -13.60 3.35 4.28
CA ALA A 164 -13.64 2.04 3.64
C ALA A 164 -13.15 0.91 4.57
N GLU A 165 -12.09 1.15 5.35
CA GLU A 165 -11.61 0.21 6.37
C GLU A 165 -12.71 -0.08 7.40
N GLY A 166 -13.39 0.95 7.91
CA GLY A 166 -14.49 0.80 8.85
C GLY A 166 -15.63 -0.07 8.29
N ASP A 167 -16.05 0.20 7.05
CA ASP A 167 -17.10 -0.57 6.37
C ASP A 167 -16.72 -2.05 6.18
N ILE A 168 -15.46 -2.32 5.83
CA ILE A 168 -14.95 -3.68 5.61
C ILE A 168 -14.82 -4.45 6.92
N LEU A 169 -14.31 -3.82 7.98
CA LEU A 169 -14.22 -4.45 9.30
C LEU A 169 -15.63 -4.69 9.89
N ALA A 170 -16.58 -3.78 9.68
CA ALA A 170 -17.96 -3.96 10.09
C ALA A 170 -18.69 -5.08 9.32
N ALA A 171 -18.23 -5.44 8.13
CA ALA A 171 -18.77 -6.56 7.36
C ALA A 171 -18.28 -7.93 7.87
N ASN A 172 -17.28 -7.98 8.75
CA ASN A 172 -16.76 -9.22 9.32
C ASN A 172 -17.84 -9.95 10.11
N ARG A 173 -18.13 -11.20 9.74
CA ARG A 173 -19.12 -12.05 10.43
C ARG A 173 -20.52 -11.42 10.56
N ALA A 174 -20.87 -10.44 9.71
CA ALA A 174 -22.10 -9.64 9.86
C ALA A 174 -23.39 -10.48 9.76
N ASP A 175 -23.33 -11.63 9.06
CA ASP A 175 -24.46 -12.55 8.87
C ASP A 175 -24.29 -13.85 9.69
N GLY A 176 -23.43 -13.82 10.72
CA GLY A 176 -23.13 -14.94 11.61
C GLY A 176 -21.69 -15.46 11.50
N ASP A 177 -21.32 -16.36 12.40
CA ASP A 177 -19.94 -16.81 12.61
C ASP A 177 -19.32 -17.57 11.43
N SER A 178 -20.14 -18.09 10.49
CA SER A 178 -19.64 -18.79 9.29
C SER A 178 -19.72 -17.95 8.02
N SER A 179 -19.88 -16.63 8.14
CA SER A 179 -19.89 -15.71 6.99
C SER A 179 -18.48 -15.20 6.65
N MET A 180 -18.39 -14.34 5.64
CA MET A 180 -17.13 -13.76 5.15
C MET A 180 -16.30 -13.16 6.29
N LEU A 181 -15.02 -13.51 6.31
CA LEU A 181 -14.04 -12.95 7.24
C LEU A 181 -13.25 -11.85 6.56
N THR A 182 -13.00 -10.75 7.28
CA THR A 182 -12.30 -9.59 6.73
C THR A 182 -11.08 -9.23 7.55
N VAL A 183 -10.08 -8.61 6.92
CA VAL A 183 -8.90 -8.06 7.60
C VAL A 183 -8.43 -6.82 6.86
N SER A 184 -7.88 -5.83 7.58
CA SER A 184 -7.30 -4.63 6.97
C SER A 184 -5.82 -4.48 7.26
N MET A 185 -5.00 -4.53 6.21
CA MET A 185 -3.56 -4.29 6.28
C MET A 185 -3.30 -2.78 6.22
N ARG A 186 -2.57 -2.25 7.20
CA ARG A 186 -2.13 -0.86 7.30
C ARG A 186 -0.61 -0.78 7.05
N PRO A 187 -0.16 -0.91 5.78
CA PRO A 187 1.26 -0.82 5.48
C PRO A 187 1.85 0.54 5.82
N ALA A 188 3.14 0.52 6.17
CA ALA A 188 4.04 1.66 6.06
C ALA A 188 4.19 2.11 4.59
N THR A 189 5.08 3.07 4.32
CA THR A 189 5.31 3.50 2.93
C THR A 189 5.95 2.35 2.16
N ALA A 190 5.20 1.78 1.22
CA ALA A 190 5.66 0.68 0.38
C ALA A 190 6.62 1.19 -0.71
N PHE A 191 7.69 0.44 -0.97
CA PHE A 191 8.64 0.70 -2.04
C PHE A 191 9.09 -0.61 -2.70
N GLY A 192 9.57 -0.54 -3.93
CA GLY A 192 10.04 -1.71 -4.67
C GLY A 192 10.05 -1.50 -6.18
N GLU A 193 10.24 -2.59 -6.91
CA GLU A 193 10.20 -2.62 -8.37
C GLU A 193 8.82 -2.14 -8.86
N ARG A 194 8.78 -1.35 -9.94
CA ARG A 194 7.55 -0.77 -10.51
C ARG A 194 6.86 0.30 -9.66
N ASP A 195 7.44 0.73 -8.53
CA ASP A 195 6.90 1.84 -7.75
C ASP A 195 7.17 3.20 -8.40
N THR A 196 6.27 3.64 -9.27
CA THR A 196 6.39 4.95 -9.92
C THR A 196 6.04 6.12 -9.00
N VAL A 197 5.53 5.87 -7.78
CA VAL A 197 5.03 6.92 -6.89
C VAL A 197 6.07 7.35 -5.87
N CYS A 198 6.56 6.44 -5.02
CA CYS A 198 7.58 6.80 -4.03
C CYS A 198 8.96 6.77 -4.69
N MET A 199 9.41 5.61 -5.18
CA MET A 199 10.71 5.48 -5.83
C MET A 199 10.81 6.32 -7.11
N GLY A 200 9.78 6.31 -7.96
CA GLY A 200 9.78 7.10 -9.20
C GLY A 200 10.02 8.60 -8.97
N LYS A 201 9.37 9.20 -7.95
CA LYS A 201 9.58 10.62 -7.59
C LYS A 201 10.97 10.87 -7.02
N ILE A 202 11.49 9.95 -6.21
CA ILE A 202 12.83 10.07 -5.60
C ILE A 202 13.91 9.96 -6.68
N VAL A 203 13.79 9.00 -7.60
CA VAL A 203 14.69 8.85 -8.75
C VAL A 203 14.65 10.08 -9.66
N ALA A 204 13.47 10.63 -9.94
CA ALA A 204 13.35 11.87 -10.70
C ALA A 204 14.04 13.06 -10.01
N ASN A 205 13.89 13.19 -8.69
CA ASN A 205 14.58 14.22 -7.90
C ASN A 205 16.10 14.02 -7.89
N ALA A 206 16.58 12.78 -7.79
CA ALA A 206 18.00 12.46 -7.87
C ALA A 206 18.59 12.85 -9.24
N ARG A 207 17.91 12.48 -10.33
CA ARG A 207 18.29 12.85 -11.72
C ARG A 207 18.30 14.36 -11.94
N ALA A 208 17.40 15.09 -11.30
CA ALA A 208 17.38 16.55 -11.33
C ALA A 208 18.45 17.22 -10.43
N GLY A 209 19.36 16.46 -9.82
CA GLY A 209 20.39 16.97 -8.91
C GLY A 209 19.84 17.50 -7.58
N LYS A 210 18.58 17.16 -7.25
CA LYS A 210 17.89 17.61 -6.03
C LYS A 210 18.06 16.67 -4.83
N GLY A 211 18.58 15.46 -5.04
CA GLY A 211 18.79 14.46 -3.97
C GLY A 211 19.76 14.88 -2.86
N LYS A 212 20.51 15.98 -3.05
CA LYS A 212 21.43 16.56 -2.06
C LYS A 212 20.78 17.52 -1.06
N TYR A 213 19.55 17.96 -1.31
CA TYR A 213 18.83 18.85 -0.40
C TYR A 213 18.05 18.03 0.61
N GLN A 214 18.11 18.43 1.89
CA GLN A 214 17.28 17.88 2.95
C GLN A 214 16.67 18.98 3.81
N MET A 215 15.49 18.73 4.37
CA MET A 215 14.84 19.63 5.32
C MET A 215 15.19 19.20 6.75
N GLY A 216 15.74 20.12 7.53
CA GLY A 216 16.16 19.86 8.90
C GLY A 216 17.41 18.98 9.03
N PRO A 217 17.67 18.43 10.23
CA PRO A 217 18.89 17.67 10.52
C PRO A 217 18.92 16.29 9.85
N GLY A 218 17.77 15.77 9.42
CA GLY A 218 17.67 14.50 8.70
C GLY A 218 17.67 13.23 9.56
N GLY A 219 17.68 13.37 10.89
CA GLY A 219 17.64 12.25 11.85
C GLY A 219 16.23 11.75 12.18
N ASN A 220 15.22 12.12 11.40
CA ASN A 220 13.85 11.68 11.62
C ASN A 220 13.65 10.25 11.08
N LEU A 221 13.34 9.32 12.00
CA LEU A 221 13.10 7.92 11.66
C LEU A 221 11.75 7.75 10.97
N TYR A 222 11.71 6.86 9.99
CA TYR A 222 10.52 6.61 9.20
C TYR A 222 10.43 5.13 8.82
N ASP A 223 9.24 4.55 8.98
CA ASP A 223 8.99 3.18 8.54
C ASP A 223 8.66 3.08 7.06
N PHE A 224 9.30 2.11 6.43
CA PHE A 224 9.05 1.67 5.07
C PHE A 224 8.75 0.17 5.06
N VAL A 225 8.21 -0.34 3.96
CA VAL A 225 8.02 -1.77 3.75
C VAL A 225 8.40 -2.13 2.31
N TYR A 226 9.27 -3.12 2.14
CA TYR A 226 9.58 -3.60 0.80
C TYR A 226 8.40 -4.40 0.24
N VAL A 227 8.08 -4.20 -1.04
CA VAL A 227 6.85 -4.71 -1.65
C VAL A 227 6.70 -6.23 -1.54
N SER A 228 7.79 -7.01 -1.64
CA SER A 228 7.70 -8.47 -1.50
C SER A 228 7.32 -8.90 -0.09
N ASN A 229 7.79 -8.17 0.94
CA ASN A 229 7.41 -8.43 2.33
C ASN A 229 5.95 -8.03 2.57
N LEU A 230 5.51 -6.92 1.96
CA LEU A 230 4.11 -6.52 2.02
C LEU A 230 3.19 -7.58 1.39
N VAL A 231 3.58 -8.15 0.26
CA VAL A 231 2.84 -9.25 -0.40
C VAL A 231 2.79 -10.49 0.50
N ASP A 232 3.91 -10.83 1.14
CA ASP A 232 3.96 -11.94 2.11
C ASP A 232 2.96 -11.74 3.25
N ALA A 233 2.89 -10.53 3.82
CA ALA A 233 1.91 -10.20 4.85
C ALA A 233 0.46 -10.34 4.37
N HIS A 234 0.15 -9.90 3.14
CA HIS A 234 -1.20 -10.06 2.57
C HIS A 234 -1.57 -11.53 2.39
N ILE A 235 -0.66 -12.34 1.84
CA ILE A 235 -0.91 -13.78 1.61
C ILE A 235 -1.07 -14.50 2.95
N LEU A 236 -0.21 -14.23 3.93
CA LEU A 236 -0.33 -14.79 5.29
C LEU A 236 -1.67 -14.43 5.94
N ALA A 237 -2.13 -13.17 5.76
CA ALA A 237 -3.44 -12.74 6.25
C ALA A 237 -4.59 -13.51 5.58
N ALA A 238 -4.56 -13.68 4.26
CA ALA A 238 -5.56 -14.48 3.54
C ALA A 238 -5.58 -15.95 4.01
N GLU A 239 -4.42 -16.59 4.11
CA GLU A 239 -4.31 -17.96 4.60
C GLU A 239 -4.83 -18.11 6.04
N ALA A 240 -4.54 -17.14 6.91
CA ALA A 240 -5.02 -17.13 8.28
C ALA A 240 -6.54 -16.96 8.36
N LEU A 241 -7.13 -16.07 7.53
CA LEU A 241 -8.59 -15.97 7.42
C LEU A 241 -9.22 -17.26 6.92
N LEU A 242 -8.66 -17.89 5.88
CA LEU A 242 -9.17 -19.15 5.37
C LEU A 242 -9.09 -20.28 6.41
N ARG A 243 -8.05 -20.31 7.24
CA ARG A 243 -7.95 -21.24 8.38
C ARG A 243 -9.01 -20.98 9.45
N ALA A 244 -9.34 -19.71 9.71
CA ALA A 244 -10.36 -19.32 10.68
C ALA A 244 -11.80 -19.45 10.14
N PHE A 245 -11.98 -19.55 8.83
CA PHE A 245 -13.31 -19.64 8.21
C PHE A 245 -14.07 -20.89 8.68
N GLY A 246 -15.33 -20.70 9.08
CA GLY A 246 -16.18 -21.76 9.65
C GLY A 246 -15.86 -22.13 11.11
N GLN A 247 -14.87 -21.50 11.74
CA GLN A 247 -14.57 -21.66 13.16
C GLN A 247 -15.19 -20.52 13.98
N PRO A 248 -15.53 -20.74 15.27
CA PRO A 248 -16.01 -19.66 16.14
C PRO A 248 -14.94 -18.56 16.28
N PRO A 249 -15.35 -17.31 16.57
CA PRO A 249 -14.41 -16.20 16.73
C PRO A 249 -13.37 -16.50 17.81
N GLN A 250 -12.10 -16.39 17.45
CA GLN A 250 -11.02 -16.54 18.41
C GLN A 250 -11.06 -15.40 19.45
N PRO A 251 -10.46 -15.60 20.65
CA PRO A 251 -10.22 -14.53 21.59
C PRO A 251 -9.50 -13.34 20.94
N GLN A 252 -9.78 -12.13 21.41
CA GLN A 252 -9.33 -10.87 20.79
C GLN A 252 -7.82 -10.80 20.59
N ASP A 253 -7.05 -11.40 21.48
CA ASP A 253 -5.59 -11.44 21.44
C ASP A 253 -5.04 -12.37 20.35
N ALA A 254 -5.77 -13.41 19.93
CA ALA A 254 -5.38 -14.33 18.87
C ALA A 254 -6.14 -14.11 17.55
N ARG A 255 -7.17 -13.26 17.56
CA ARG A 255 -8.07 -13.04 16.44
C ARG A 255 -7.38 -12.43 15.22
N VAL A 256 -7.66 -13.01 14.05
CA VAL A 256 -7.21 -12.49 12.74
C VAL A 256 -8.32 -11.73 12.00
N ASP A 257 -9.56 -12.18 12.12
CA ASP A 257 -10.70 -11.63 11.41
C ASP A 257 -11.31 -10.41 12.13
N GLY A 258 -11.82 -9.44 11.37
CA GLY A 258 -12.34 -8.17 11.90
C GLY A 258 -11.25 -7.26 12.46
N GLU A 259 -9.98 -7.59 12.25
CA GLU A 259 -8.83 -6.86 12.79
C GLU A 259 -8.09 -6.04 11.73
N SER A 260 -7.31 -5.07 12.22
CA SER A 260 -6.30 -4.38 11.42
C SER A 260 -4.88 -4.74 11.86
N PHE A 261 -3.92 -4.63 10.93
CA PHE A 261 -2.50 -4.98 11.14
C PHE A 261 -1.58 -3.94 10.52
N ASN A 262 -0.70 -3.34 11.32
CA ASN A 262 0.39 -2.50 10.82
C ASN A 262 1.46 -3.41 10.19
N VAL A 263 1.89 -3.06 8.98
CA VAL A 263 2.91 -3.84 8.24
C VAL A 263 4.10 -2.95 7.92
N THR A 264 5.26 -3.27 8.48
CA THR A 264 6.54 -2.57 8.25
C THR A 264 7.64 -3.57 7.90
N ASN A 265 8.83 -3.06 7.55
CA ASN A 265 10.04 -3.88 7.42
C ASN A 265 10.72 -4.20 8.76
N ASN A 266 10.20 -3.70 9.89
CA ASN A 266 10.83 -3.74 11.22
C ASN A 266 12.28 -3.18 11.26
N GLU A 267 12.62 -2.33 10.29
CA GLU A 267 13.92 -1.69 10.12
C GLU A 267 13.70 -0.19 9.86
N PRO A 268 13.33 0.61 10.89
CA PRO A 268 13.13 2.04 10.71
C PRO A 268 14.45 2.69 10.28
N VAL A 269 14.40 3.51 9.24
CA VAL A 269 15.56 4.21 8.69
C VAL A 269 15.30 5.71 8.68
N CYS A 270 16.37 6.52 8.66
CA CYS A 270 16.20 7.96 8.54
C CYS A 270 15.57 8.30 7.17
N PHE A 271 14.51 9.11 7.17
CA PHE A 271 13.75 9.45 5.97
C PHE A 271 14.63 9.98 4.83
N TRP A 272 15.58 10.84 5.15
CA TRP A 272 16.50 11.43 4.16
C TRP A 272 17.62 10.50 3.74
N GLU A 273 18.03 9.55 4.60
CA GLU A 273 18.98 8.51 4.23
C GLU A 273 18.35 7.53 3.23
N PHE A 274 17.09 7.17 3.44
CA PHE A 274 16.32 6.35 2.51
C PHE A 274 16.25 6.98 1.11
N GLN A 275 15.94 8.27 1.02
CA GLN A 275 15.92 8.97 -0.29
C GLN A 275 17.28 8.94 -0.99
N ARG A 276 18.37 9.17 -0.24
CA ARG A 276 19.73 9.12 -0.80
C ARG A 276 20.12 7.70 -1.19
N ALA A 277 19.69 6.69 -0.44
CA ALA A 277 19.96 5.29 -0.76
C ALA A 277 19.27 4.87 -2.06
N ILE A 278 18.04 5.34 -2.34
CA ILE A 278 17.40 5.17 -3.64
C ILE A 278 18.18 5.88 -4.75
N GLY A 279 18.65 7.11 -4.52
CA GLY A 279 19.50 7.82 -5.49
C GLY A 279 20.78 7.03 -5.80
N ALA A 280 21.43 6.49 -4.76
CA ALA A 280 22.62 5.67 -4.90
C ALA A 280 22.35 4.36 -5.66
N SER A 281 21.21 3.69 -5.42
CA SER A 281 20.88 2.42 -6.07
C SER A 281 20.61 2.55 -7.58
N VAL A 282 20.36 3.76 -8.08
CA VAL A 282 20.27 4.07 -9.52
C VAL A 282 21.52 4.73 -10.09
N GLY A 283 22.64 4.67 -9.37
CA GLY A 283 23.94 5.21 -9.81
C GLY A 283 24.13 6.72 -9.59
N LEU A 284 23.32 7.35 -8.72
CA LEU A 284 23.41 8.77 -8.37
C LEU A 284 23.69 8.95 -6.86
N PRO A 285 24.84 8.47 -6.35
CA PRO A 285 25.18 8.62 -4.95
C PRO A 285 25.44 10.10 -4.59
N VAL A 286 25.00 10.50 -3.41
CA VAL A 286 25.28 11.84 -2.85
C VAL A 286 26.25 11.66 -1.69
N LYS A 287 27.39 12.37 -1.73
CA LYS A 287 28.38 12.31 -0.64
C LYS A 287 27.91 13.11 0.56
N LYS A 288 28.40 12.77 1.77
CA LYS A 288 27.98 13.45 3.01
C LYS A 288 28.29 14.95 2.98
N GLU A 289 29.38 15.34 2.34
CA GLU A 289 29.84 16.73 2.21
C GLU A 289 28.97 17.55 1.25
N GLU A 290 28.24 16.88 0.35
CA GLU A 290 27.37 17.53 -0.63
C GLU A 290 25.97 17.82 -0.06
N ILE A 291 25.65 17.26 1.11
CA ILE A 291 24.33 17.39 1.75
C ILE A 291 24.12 18.84 2.20
N LYS A 292 23.04 19.43 1.69
CA LYS A 292 22.61 20.78 2.05
C LYS A 292 21.36 20.70 2.92
N ALA A 293 21.56 20.84 4.23
CA ALA A 293 20.48 20.90 5.20
C ALA A 293 19.85 22.31 5.22
N ILE A 294 18.58 22.38 4.85
CA ILE A 294 17.78 23.61 4.91
C ILE A 294 17.10 23.67 6.28
N PRO A 295 17.31 24.72 7.09
CA PRO A 295 16.61 24.86 8.37
C PRO A 295 15.09 24.77 8.22
N ILE A 296 14.42 24.07 9.14
CA ILE A 296 12.98 23.78 9.04
C ILE A 296 12.15 25.06 8.96
N TRP A 297 12.48 26.07 9.78
CA TRP A 297 11.78 27.36 9.76
C TRP A 297 11.88 28.05 8.39
N LEU A 298 13.04 27.94 7.73
CA LEU A 298 13.27 28.52 6.40
C LEU A 298 12.49 27.75 5.33
N ALA A 299 12.48 26.41 5.42
CA ALA A 299 11.66 25.57 4.54
C ALA A 299 10.16 25.87 4.67
N LEU A 300 9.67 26.06 5.90
CA LEU A 300 8.28 26.45 6.17
C LEU A 300 7.96 27.86 5.66
N LEU A 301 8.89 28.81 5.76
CA LEU A 301 8.73 30.15 5.20
C LEU A 301 8.63 30.09 3.67
N MET A 302 9.55 29.38 3.00
CA MET A 302 9.53 29.20 1.55
C MET A 302 8.23 28.52 1.08
N ALA A 303 7.78 27.49 1.79
CA ALA A 303 6.53 26.81 1.50
C ALA A 303 5.32 27.75 1.68
N THR A 304 5.31 28.57 2.72
CA THR A 304 4.25 29.57 2.94
C THR A 304 4.20 30.57 1.80
N ILE A 305 5.35 31.11 1.37
CA ILE A 305 5.43 32.02 0.22
C ILE A 305 4.96 31.32 -1.06
N SER A 306 5.36 30.07 -1.30
CA SER A 306 4.94 29.29 -2.46
C SER A 306 3.42 29.07 -2.48
N GLU A 307 2.81 28.74 -1.35
CA GLU A 307 1.36 28.57 -1.22
C GLU A 307 0.62 29.88 -1.51
N TRP A 308 1.06 30.97 -0.90
CA TRP A 308 0.44 32.29 -1.09
C TRP A 308 0.56 32.79 -2.52
N THR A 309 1.75 32.72 -3.12
CA THR A 309 1.97 33.16 -4.51
C THR A 309 1.16 32.35 -5.51
N THR A 310 1.12 31.02 -5.35
CA THR A 310 0.29 30.14 -6.19
C THR A 310 -1.18 30.47 -6.02
N TRP A 311 -1.64 30.67 -4.78
CA TRP A 311 -3.03 31.03 -4.51
C TRP A 311 -3.41 32.38 -5.14
N VAL A 312 -2.56 33.41 -4.98
CA VAL A 312 -2.79 34.75 -5.55
C VAL A 312 -2.83 34.70 -7.09
N TRP A 313 -1.89 34.00 -7.74
CA TRP A 313 -1.80 33.98 -9.20
C TRP A 313 -2.82 33.07 -9.87
N THR A 314 -3.19 31.97 -9.23
CA THR A 314 -4.11 30.99 -9.82
C THR A 314 -5.53 31.16 -9.29
N TRP A 315 -5.76 32.14 -8.42
CA TRP A 315 -7.02 32.35 -7.71
C TRP A 315 -7.49 31.05 -7.00
N GLY A 316 -6.52 30.34 -6.40
CA GLY A 316 -6.74 29.06 -5.73
C GLY A 316 -7.01 27.84 -6.63
N LYS A 317 -6.81 27.95 -7.95
CA LYS A 317 -7.10 26.86 -8.89
C LYS A 317 -5.98 25.84 -9.05
N GLN A 318 -4.77 26.13 -8.58
CA GLN A 318 -3.64 25.21 -8.65
C GLN A 318 -3.02 24.92 -7.29
N GLN A 319 -2.45 23.72 -7.17
CA GLN A 319 -1.68 23.29 -6.02
C GLN A 319 -0.22 23.76 -6.14
N PRO A 320 0.39 24.30 -5.08
CA PRO A 320 1.78 24.74 -5.08
C PRO A 320 2.74 23.54 -5.11
N ILE A 321 3.91 23.75 -5.72
CA ILE A 321 4.96 22.72 -5.86
C ILE A 321 5.55 22.33 -4.48
N VAL A 322 5.64 23.30 -3.56
CA VAL A 322 6.14 23.09 -2.20
C VAL A 322 5.07 23.55 -1.22
N THR A 323 4.51 22.61 -0.46
CA THR A 323 3.52 22.89 0.60
C THR A 323 4.15 22.79 1.98
N ARG A 324 3.59 23.51 2.95
CA ARG A 324 3.96 23.41 4.37
C ARG A 324 3.73 22.01 4.90
N GLU A 325 2.70 21.35 4.41
CA GLU A 325 2.38 19.96 4.73
C GLU A 325 3.46 19.00 4.22
N ALA A 326 3.96 19.18 2.99
CA ALA A 326 5.06 18.38 2.46
C ALA A 326 6.34 18.59 3.30
N VAL A 327 6.66 19.83 3.66
CA VAL A 327 7.81 20.11 4.55
C VAL A 327 7.65 19.36 5.88
N LYS A 328 6.50 19.48 6.54
CA LYS A 328 6.24 18.78 7.81
C LYS A 328 6.39 17.26 7.68
N LEU A 329 5.74 16.65 6.68
CA LEU A 329 5.80 15.20 6.46
C LEU A 329 7.23 14.69 6.25
N THR A 330 8.11 15.51 5.66
CA THR A 330 9.53 15.15 5.46
C THR A 330 10.43 15.36 6.68
N THR A 331 9.93 16.03 7.73
CA THR A 331 10.70 16.37 8.94
C THR A 331 10.22 15.64 10.20
N ILE A 332 9.03 15.06 10.18
CA ILE A 332 8.49 14.30 11.31
C ILE A 332 9.12 12.92 11.44
N THR A 333 9.16 12.43 12.68
CA THR A 333 9.43 11.02 12.98
C THR A 333 8.13 10.23 12.89
N ARG A 334 8.16 9.09 12.20
CA ARG A 334 6.97 8.25 12.00
C ARG A 334 7.33 6.77 12.02
N THR A 335 7.12 6.16 13.18
CA THR A 335 7.41 4.73 13.43
C THR A 335 6.16 3.99 13.89
N LEU A 336 6.09 2.70 13.57
CA LEU A 336 4.95 1.81 13.79
C LEU A 336 5.44 0.49 14.40
N LYS A 337 4.62 -0.11 15.26
CA LYS A 337 4.86 -1.47 15.76
C LYS A 337 4.22 -2.51 14.85
N GLY A 338 5.03 -3.42 14.30
CA GLY A 338 4.58 -4.59 13.52
C GLY A 338 4.32 -5.85 14.36
N GLU A 339 4.33 -5.73 15.69
CA GLU A 339 4.28 -6.86 16.63
C GLU A 339 3.03 -7.72 16.51
N LYS A 340 1.87 -7.10 16.28
CA LYS A 340 0.61 -7.82 16.11
C LYS A 340 0.64 -8.70 14.85
N ALA A 341 1.16 -8.17 13.74
CA ALA A 341 1.30 -8.93 12.50
C ALA A 341 2.27 -10.11 12.68
N ARG A 342 3.39 -9.91 13.39
CA ARG A 342 4.34 -10.99 13.72
C ARG A 342 3.68 -12.08 14.56
N ARG A 343 2.99 -11.70 15.64
CA ARG A 343 2.40 -12.64 16.61
C ARG A 343 1.21 -13.42 16.05
N ILE A 344 0.31 -12.76 15.33
CA ILE A 344 -0.96 -13.36 14.87
C ILE A 344 -0.83 -13.97 13.47
N LEU A 345 -0.15 -13.28 12.54
CA LEU A 345 -0.02 -13.75 11.15
C LEU A 345 1.25 -14.58 10.91
N GLY A 346 2.20 -14.58 11.86
CA GLY A 346 3.53 -15.15 11.64
C GLY A 346 4.36 -14.33 10.65
N TYR A 347 4.05 -13.04 10.48
CA TYR A 347 4.75 -12.18 9.53
C TYR A 347 6.15 -11.83 10.03
N GLU A 348 7.16 -12.22 9.25
CA GLU A 348 8.54 -11.77 9.40
C GLU A 348 9.07 -11.26 8.05
N PRO A 349 9.62 -10.03 7.99
CA PRO A 349 10.23 -9.51 6.78
C PRO A 349 11.36 -10.43 6.28
N LYS A 350 11.23 -10.92 5.04
CA LYS A 350 12.20 -11.85 4.42
C LYS A 350 13.31 -11.13 3.68
N VAL A 351 13.08 -9.88 3.30
CA VAL A 351 14.02 -9.01 2.57
C VAL A 351 14.33 -7.80 3.43
N SER A 352 15.62 -7.52 3.67
CA SER A 352 16.04 -6.33 4.41
C SER A 352 15.83 -5.04 3.61
N MET A 353 15.89 -3.88 4.27
CA MET A 353 15.82 -2.58 3.59
C MET A 353 16.94 -2.43 2.55
N SER A 354 18.16 -2.87 2.90
CA SER A 354 19.32 -2.78 2.01
C SER A 354 19.16 -3.60 0.73
N GLU A 355 18.73 -4.85 0.87
CA GLU A 355 18.49 -5.75 -0.26
C GLU A 355 17.30 -5.28 -1.11
N GLY A 356 16.22 -4.82 -0.48
CA GLY A 356 15.06 -4.27 -1.19
C GLY A 356 15.42 -3.06 -2.04
N LEU A 357 16.27 -2.16 -1.52
CA LEU A 357 16.77 -0.99 -2.24
C LEU A 357 17.66 -1.35 -3.44
N GLU A 358 18.50 -2.37 -3.29
CA GLU A 358 19.35 -2.88 -4.38
C GLU A 358 18.51 -3.47 -5.51
N ARG A 359 17.59 -4.40 -5.18
CA ARG A 359 16.71 -5.05 -6.16
C ARG A 359 15.85 -4.03 -6.91
N ALA A 360 15.27 -3.09 -6.18
CA ALA A 360 14.44 -2.05 -6.76
C ALA A 360 15.27 -1.08 -7.62
N GLY A 361 16.47 -0.66 -7.15
CA GLY A 361 17.39 0.18 -7.91
C GLY A 361 17.80 -0.44 -9.24
N LYS A 362 18.18 -1.73 -9.20
CA LYS A 362 18.49 -2.52 -10.40
C LYS A 362 17.34 -2.49 -11.41
N TRP A 363 16.10 -2.71 -10.96
CA TRP A 363 14.92 -2.63 -11.83
C TRP A 363 14.78 -1.26 -12.50
N PHE A 364 14.97 -0.16 -11.77
CA PHE A 364 14.90 1.20 -12.34
C PHE A 364 15.99 1.49 -13.36
N VAL A 365 17.19 0.94 -13.17
CA VAL A 365 18.31 1.06 -14.14
C VAL A 365 18.00 0.27 -15.40
N GLU A 366 17.55 -0.97 -15.26
CA GLU A 366 17.16 -1.83 -16.40
C GLU A 366 16.00 -1.23 -17.20
N GLU A 367 14.99 -0.71 -16.51
CA GLU A 367 13.83 -0.12 -17.17
C GLU A 367 14.18 1.17 -17.92
N ALA A 368 15.09 1.99 -17.36
CA ALA A 368 15.61 3.15 -18.08
C ALA A 368 16.36 2.75 -19.35
N ALA A 369 17.19 1.69 -19.29
CA ALA A 369 17.91 1.17 -20.45
C ALA A 369 16.95 0.66 -21.55
N ARG A 370 15.88 -0.06 -21.18
CA ARG A 370 14.84 -0.50 -22.13
C ARG A 370 14.12 0.65 -22.81
N ALA A 371 13.79 1.70 -22.06
CA ALA A 371 13.14 2.89 -22.60
C ALA A 371 14.03 3.63 -23.61
N ASP A 372 15.33 3.70 -23.36
CA ASP A 372 16.30 4.31 -24.27
C ASP A 372 16.52 3.48 -25.54
N ASP A 373 16.51 2.15 -25.44
CA ASP A 373 16.64 1.26 -26.60
C ASP A 373 15.41 1.36 -27.52
N THR A 374 14.21 1.37 -26.92
CA THR A 374 12.95 1.54 -27.66
C THR A 374 12.91 2.86 -28.44
N ARG A 375 13.48 3.94 -27.88
CA ARG A 375 13.59 5.26 -28.55
C ARG A 375 14.61 5.30 -29.68
N LYS A 376 15.56 4.35 -29.74
CA LYS A 376 16.55 4.26 -30.83
C LYS A 376 16.05 3.38 -31.98
N THR A 377 15.11 2.49 -31.71
CA THR A 377 14.50 1.58 -32.71
C THR A 377 13.24 2.12 -33.40
N VAL A 378 12.71 3.25 -32.93
CA VAL A 378 11.58 3.99 -33.53
C VAL A 378 12.13 5.28 -34.14
#